data_AF-A0A1R1YXZ5-F1
#
_entry.id   AF-A0A1R1YXZ5-F1
#
_cell.length_a   1.000
_cell.length_b   1.000
_cell.length_c   1.000
_cell.angle_alpha   90.00
_cell.angle_beta   90.00
_cell.angle_gamma   90.00
#
_symmetry.space_group_name_H-M   'P 1'
#
loop_
_entity.id
_entity.type
_entity.pdbx_description
1 polymer ?
#
loop_
_entity_poly.entity_id
_entity_poly.type
_entity_poly.pdbx_seq_one_letter_code
_entity_poly.pdbx_strand_id
1 'polypeptide(L)'
;MRLALLLGLTVALAGCGRASDQPKDAPKASPTPFVSGGWATVFANAPETVSLLDRMGFRMSGYAPVQGQYRAIAQATPMADPSVSPVNMGNLIVEGDASRLNSLRFSLDIVNLDTSPFAKTQFIRWVTKPMDQLGLDGKDAVSAAIQTESATTGHLTGADYRVTRDKIDGGRRLVVTFTRPEARPEAMSGSTEPRKQ
;
A
#
# COMPACT_ATOMS: atom_id res chain seq x y z
N MET A 1 44.68 65.81 -35.06
CA MET A 1 43.76 64.71 -34.68
C MET A 1 42.84 65.22 -33.58
N ARG A 2 41.53 65.02 -33.79
CA ARG A 2 40.35 65.31 -32.92
C ARG A 2 40.48 64.50 -31.58
N LEU A 3 39.87 64.79 -30.43
CA LEU A 3 38.88 65.76 -29.93
C LEU A 3 38.93 65.73 -28.37
N ALA A 4 38.36 66.78 -27.75
CA ALA A 4 37.98 67.02 -26.35
C ALA A 4 37.49 65.79 -25.52
N LEU A 5 37.81 65.65 -24.22
CA LEU A 5 37.37 66.39 -23.00
C LEU A 5 35.93 66.04 -22.52
N LEU A 6 35.82 65.87 -21.19
CA LEU A 6 34.65 65.94 -20.28
C LEU A 6 34.01 64.60 -19.86
N LEU A 7 34.14 64.20 -18.58
CA LEU A 7 33.42 64.62 -17.35
C LEU A 7 31.97 64.12 -17.26
N GLY A 8 31.77 63.25 -16.24
CA GLY A 8 30.57 63.19 -15.42
C GLY A 8 29.32 62.58 -16.03
N LEU A 9 28.93 61.39 -15.55
CA LEU A 9 27.51 61.02 -15.46
C LEU A 9 27.26 60.09 -14.26
N THR A 10 26.74 60.69 -13.19
CA THR A 10 25.99 60.03 -12.13
C THR A 10 24.71 59.44 -12.72
N VAL A 11 24.57 58.11 -12.69
CA VAL A 11 23.27 57.47 -12.97
C VAL A 11 22.61 57.17 -11.63
N ALA A 12 21.50 57.88 -11.41
CA ALA A 12 20.58 57.71 -10.32
C ALA A 12 20.03 56.27 -10.27
N LEU A 13 20.04 55.68 -9.07
CA LEU A 13 19.21 54.52 -8.75
C LEU A 13 17.74 54.96 -8.71
N ALA A 14 17.09 54.93 -9.87
CA ALA A 14 15.64 54.85 -9.99
C ALA A 14 15.29 53.51 -10.65
N GLY A 15 15.51 52.42 -9.90
CA GLY A 15 15.04 51.09 -10.24
C GLY A 15 13.72 50.85 -9.52
N CYS A 16 12.62 50.99 -10.26
CA CYS A 16 11.26 50.67 -9.83
C CYS A 16 11.21 49.31 -9.12
N GLY A 17 10.57 49.30 -7.95
CA GLY A 17 10.29 48.09 -7.20
C GLY A 17 9.63 47.04 -8.08
N ARG A 18 10.30 45.90 -8.21
CA ARG A 18 9.65 44.65 -8.57
C ARG A 18 9.96 43.69 -7.44
N ALA A 19 8.96 43.54 -6.57
CA ALA A 19 8.95 42.48 -5.59
C ALA A 19 9.26 41.18 -6.32
N SER A 20 10.38 40.56 -5.95
CA SER A 20 10.71 39.23 -6.42
C SER A 20 9.60 38.31 -5.92
N ASP A 21 8.81 37.78 -6.85
CA ASP A 21 7.84 36.72 -6.58
C ASP A 21 8.60 35.56 -5.94
N GLN A 22 8.56 35.48 -4.61
CA GLN A 22 8.86 34.24 -3.91
C GLN A 22 7.91 33.19 -4.48
N PRO A 23 8.41 31.99 -4.86
CA PRO A 23 7.53 30.88 -5.14
C PRO A 23 6.69 30.69 -3.88
N LYS A 24 5.38 30.96 -3.98
CA LYS A 24 4.44 30.57 -2.94
C LYS A 24 4.67 29.08 -2.74
N ASP A 25 5.20 28.73 -1.58
CA ASP A 25 5.16 27.36 -1.07
C ASP A 25 3.75 26.86 -1.33
N ALA A 26 3.63 25.94 -2.30
CA ALA A 26 2.39 25.23 -2.52
C ALA A 26 1.99 24.67 -1.15
N PRO A 27 0.73 24.86 -0.70
CA PRO A 27 0.33 24.40 0.62
C PRO A 27 0.75 22.94 0.76
N LYS A 28 1.70 22.66 1.67
CA LYS A 28 1.97 21.29 2.09
C LYS A 28 0.62 20.76 2.53
N ALA A 29 0.06 19.85 1.74
CA ALA A 29 -1.20 19.22 2.06
C ALA A 29 -1.10 18.72 3.49
N SER A 30 -1.85 19.34 4.40
CA SER A 30 -1.99 18.85 5.76
C SER A 30 -2.43 17.41 5.65
N PRO A 31 -1.80 16.45 6.36
CA PRO A 31 -2.20 15.05 6.28
C PRO A 31 -3.68 14.98 6.63
N THR A 32 -4.53 14.63 5.67
CA THR A 32 -5.92 14.32 5.97
C THR A 32 -5.88 13.14 6.93
N PRO A 33 -6.44 13.27 8.15
CA PRO A 33 -6.55 12.11 9.03
C PRO A 33 -7.30 11.04 8.25
N PHE A 34 -6.68 9.88 8.11
CA PHE A 34 -7.32 8.75 7.45
C PHE A 34 -8.57 8.44 8.27
N VAL A 35 -9.74 8.67 7.69
CA VAL A 35 -10.99 8.27 8.31
C VAL A 35 -10.89 6.76 8.48
N SER A 36 -11.07 6.26 9.70
CA SER A 36 -11.20 4.83 9.99
C SER A 36 -12.31 4.27 9.09
N GLY A 37 -11.93 3.70 7.94
CA GLY A 37 -12.85 3.56 6.81
C GLY A 37 -12.89 2.14 6.22
N GLY A 38 -12.33 1.17 6.94
CA GLY A 38 -12.32 -0.22 6.51
C GLY A 38 -11.58 -0.42 5.20
N TRP A 39 -11.79 -1.59 4.58
CA TRP A 39 -11.08 -1.98 3.38
C TRP A 39 -11.38 -1.09 2.17
N ALA A 40 -12.60 -0.56 2.06
CA ALA A 40 -12.98 0.31 0.95
C ALA A 40 -12.06 1.55 0.88
N THR A 41 -11.71 2.16 2.01
CA THR A 41 -10.80 3.31 2.05
C THR A 41 -9.36 2.91 1.71
N VAL A 42 -8.89 1.75 2.20
CA VAL A 42 -7.58 1.20 1.82
C VAL A 42 -7.45 1.07 0.31
N PHE A 43 -8.51 0.58 -0.35
CA PHE A 43 -8.51 0.39 -1.80
C PHE A 43 -8.80 1.66 -2.62
N ALA A 44 -9.34 2.71 -2.02
CA ALA A 44 -9.79 3.93 -2.72
C ALA A 44 -8.66 4.91 -3.07
N ASN A 45 -7.54 4.89 -2.36
CA ASN A 45 -6.42 5.82 -2.60
C ASN A 45 -5.07 5.10 -2.55
N ALA A 46 -4.55 4.72 -3.71
CA ALA A 46 -3.33 3.92 -3.82
C ALA A 46 -2.07 4.65 -3.33
N PRO A 47 -1.76 5.89 -3.78
CA PRO A 47 -0.57 6.58 -3.30
C PRO A 47 -0.57 6.82 -1.79
N GLU A 48 -1.72 7.19 -1.20
CA GLU A 48 -1.83 7.41 0.25
C GLU A 48 -1.69 6.10 1.02
N THR A 49 -2.36 5.02 0.59
CA THR A 49 -2.24 3.71 1.25
C THR A 49 -0.80 3.17 1.19
N VAL A 50 -0.10 3.31 0.06
CA VAL A 50 1.30 2.89 -0.03
C VAL A 50 2.19 3.74 0.89
N SER A 51 1.97 5.05 0.95
CA SER A 51 2.70 5.96 1.84
C SER A 51 2.43 5.64 3.32
N LEU A 52 1.22 5.19 3.64
CA LEU A 52 0.85 4.76 4.99
C LEU A 52 1.55 3.45 5.36
N LEU A 53 1.53 2.45 4.48
CA LEU A 53 2.27 1.19 4.68
C LEU A 53 3.77 1.45 4.85
N ASP A 54 4.33 2.40 4.11
CA ASP A 54 5.72 2.78 4.30
C ASP A 54 5.98 3.37 5.71
N ARG A 55 5.13 4.31 6.16
CA ARG A 55 5.16 4.86 7.53
C ARG A 55 4.95 3.82 8.62
N MET A 56 4.22 2.74 8.31
CA MET A 56 4.09 1.58 9.20
C MET A 56 5.35 0.70 9.22
N GLY A 57 6.42 1.04 8.51
CA GLY A 57 7.70 0.33 8.54
C GLY A 57 7.76 -0.88 7.61
N PHE A 58 6.85 -1.00 6.64
CA PHE A 58 6.96 -2.03 5.60
C PHE A 58 8.10 -1.72 4.61
N ARG A 59 8.61 -0.47 4.58
CA ARG A 59 9.70 -0.04 3.67
C ARG A 59 9.30 -0.29 2.22
N MET A 60 8.26 0.42 1.79
CA MET A 60 7.67 0.25 0.46
C MET A 60 8.55 0.92 -0.59
N SER A 61 8.67 0.31 -1.76
CA SER A 61 9.16 1.01 -2.95
C SER A 61 8.18 2.11 -3.37
N GLY A 62 8.64 3.00 -4.25
CA GLY A 62 7.72 3.93 -4.92
C GLY A 62 6.61 3.19 -5.67
N TYR A 63 5.40 3.74 -5.62
CA TYR A 63 4.24 3.23 -6.36
C TYR A 63 4.30 3.75 -7.80
N ALA A 64 4.66 2.86 -8.73
CA ALA A 64 5.01 3.25 -10.10
C ALA A 64 4.45 2.25 -11.14
N PRO A 65 4.27 2.66 -12.41
CA PRO A 65 3.82 1.77 -13.46
C PRO A 65 4.88 0.70 -13.79
N VAL A 66 4.47 -0.56 -13.74
CA VAL A 66 5.24 -1.76 -14.08
C VAL A 66 4.35 -2.65 -14.94
N GLN A 67 4.73 -2.91 -16.19
CA GLN A 67 4.01 -3.82 -17.11
C GLN A 67 2.50 -3.49 -17.26
N GLY A 68 2.14 -2.20 -17.27
CA GLY A 68 0.75 -1.75 -17.46
C GLY A 68 -0.11 -1.72 -16.20
N GLN A 69 0.45 -2.01 -15.02
CA GLN A 69 -0.20 -1.83 -13.72
C GLN A 69 0.67 -0.98 -12.81
N TYR A 70 0.07 -0.26 -11.85
CA TYR A 70 0.87 0.40 -10.83
C TYR A 70 1.18 -0.60 -9.70
N ARG A 71 2.42 -0.60 -9.23
CA ARG A 71 2.92 -1.54 -8.23
C ARG A 71 3.85 -0.86 -7.23
N ALA A 72 3.77 -1.28 -5.98
CA ALA A 72 4.78 -1.07 -4.95
C ALA A 72 5.13 -2.40 -4.26
N ILE A 73 6.38 -2.58 -3.88
CA ILE A 73 6.90 -3.80 -3.25
C ILE A 73 7.61 -3.40 -1.95
N ALA A 74 7.28 -4.08 -0.86
CA ALA A 74 7.97 -3.93 0.42
C ALA A 74 9.36 -4.59 0.38
N GLN A 75 10.31 -4.07 1.16
CA GLN A 75 11.56 -4.78 1.39
C GLN A 75 11.28 -6.15 2.03
N ALA A 76 11.83 -7.21 1.43
CA ALA A 76 11.73 -8.56 1.97
C ALA A 76 12.26 -8.59 3.41
N THR A 77 11.48 -9.15 4.33
CA THR A 77 11.74 -9.08 5.76
C THR A 77 11.87 -10.50 6.34
N PRO A 78 12.97 -10.82 7.06
CA PRO A 78 13.08 -12.09 7.78
C PRO A 78 11.94 -12.24 8.79
N MET A 79 11.28 -13.40 8.78
CA MET A 79 10.21 -13.73 9.73
C MET A 79 10.71 -14.63 10.87
N ALA A 80 11.99 -15.00 10.84
CA ALA A 80 12.68 -15.72 11.89
C ALA A 80 14.09 -15.14 12.10
N ASP A 81 14.88 -15.75 12.98
CA ASP A 81 16.28 -15.39 13.19
C ASP A 81 17.05 -15.43 11.85
N PRO A 82 17.56 -14.28 11.37
CA PRO A 82 18.25 -14.21 10.08
C PRO A 82 19.64 -14.87 10.09
N SER A 83 20.17 -15.26 11.26
CA SER A 83 21.43 -16.00 11.36
C SER A 83 21.29 -17.48 11.02
N VAL A 84 20.06 -18.02 11.02
CA VAL A 84 19.78 -19.43 10.72
C VAL A 84 19.40 -19.58 9.25
N SER A 85 20.25 -20.24 8.48
CA SER A 85 20.04 -20.49 7.05
C SER A 85 19.42 -21.86 6.79
N PRO A 86 18.47 -21.99 5.84
CA PRO A 86 17.87 -20.91 5.05
C PRO A 86 16.87 -20.06 5.88
N VAL A 87 16.68 -18.79 5.50
CA VAL A 87 15.84 -17.84 6.25
C VAL A 87 14.42 -17.83 5.69
N ASN A 88 13.41 -17.89 6.56
CA ASN A 88 12.01 -17.71 6.17
C ASN A 88 11.72 -16.22 5.92
N MET A 89 11.22 -15.87 4.73
CA MET A 89 11.10 -14.48 4.27
C MET A 89 9.65 -14.07 4.05
N GLY A 90 9.26 -12.92 4.62
CA GLY A 90 7.99 -12.26 4.34
C GLY A 90 8.13 -11.22 3.22
N ASN A 91 7.13 -11.16 2.34
CA ASN A 91 7.08 -10.25 1.20
C ASN A 91 5.68 -9.60 1.10
N LEU A 92 5.62 -8.35 0.66
CA LEU A 92 4.37 -7.63 0.43
C LEU A 92 4.44 -6.95 -0.93
N ILE A 93 3.40 -7.16 -1.73
CA ILE A 93 3.21 -6.51 -3.02
C ILE A 93 1.83 -5.86 -3.01
N VAL A 94 1.78 -4.61 -3.48
CA VAL A 94 0.58 -3.81 -3.60
C VAL A 94 0.41 -3.44 -5.06
N GLU A 95 -0.77 -3.68 -5.63
CA GLU A 95 -1.04 -3.47 -7.06
C GLU A 95 -2.37 -2.76 -7.29
N GLY A 96 -2.44 -1.99 -8.37
CA GLY A 96 -3.62 -1.24 -8.74
C GLY A 96 -3.47 -0.45 -10.02
N ASP A 97 -4.29 0.59 -10.12
CA ASP A 97 -4.13 1.67 -11.10
C ASP A 97 -3.47 2.89 -10.44
N ALA A 98 -3.31 3.99 -11.17
CA ALA A 98 -2.66 5.21 -10.66
C ALA A 98 -3.36 5.81 -9.42
N SER A 99 -4.65 5.53 -9.24
CA SER A 99 -5.51 6.16 -8.24
C SER A 99 -5.96 5.19 -7.14
N ARG A 100 -6.17 3.92 -7.46
CA ARG A 100 -6.83 2.94 -6.58
C ARG A 100 -6.08 1.62 -6.57
N LEU A 101 -6.14 0.94 -5.43
CA LEU A 101 -5.59 -0.41 -5.30
C LEU A 101 -6.60 -1.45 -5.78
N ASN A 102 -6.07 -2.50 -6.38
CA ASN A 102 -6.79 -3.72 -6.73
C ASN A 102 -6.48 -4.83 -5.72
N SER A 103 -5.23 -4.92 -5.26
CA SER A 103 -4.81 -5.99 -4.36
C SER A 103 -3.69 -5.59 -3.39
N LEU A 104 -3.71 -6.22 -2.22
CA LEU A 104 -2.59 -6.30 -1.28
C LEU A 104 -2.26 -7.78 -1.08
N ARG A 105 -1.03 -8.19 -1.40
CA ARG A 105 -0.59 -9.58 -1.34
C ARG A 105 0.61 -9.71 -0.41
N PHE A 106 0.39 -10.33 0.73
CA PHE A 106 1.44 -10.76 1.65
C PHE A 106 1.82 -12.21 1.34
N SER A 107 3.10 -12.55 1.39
CA SER A 107 3.54 -13.93 1.30
C SER A 107 4.66 -14.26 2.27
N LEU A 108 4.67 -15.50 2.74
CA LEU A 108 5.72 -16.08 3.57
C LEU A 108 6.34 -17.27 2.86
N ASP A 109 7.63 -17.20 2.61
CA ASP A 109 8.42 -18.31 2.10
C ASP A 109 8.94 -19.11 3.28
N ILE A 110 8.42 -20.33 3.43
CA ILE A 110 8.84 -21.28 4.46
C ILE A 110 9.78 -22.29 3.80
N VAL A 111 11.07 -22.01 3.93
CA VAL A 111 12.19 -22.83 3.44
C VAL A 111 12.97 -23.49 4.58
N ASN A 112 12.74 -23.07 5.82
CA ASN A 112 13.26 -23.68 7.03
C ASN A 112 12.10 -24.12 7.94
N LEU A 113 12.00 -25.43 8.14
CA LEU A 113 10.89 -26.05 8.88
C LEU A 113 11.03 -25.88 10.39
N ASP A 114 12.26 -25.85 10.91
CA ASP A 114 12.53 -25.76 12.34
C ASP A 114 12.06 -24.41 12.91
N THR A 115 12.23 -23.35 12.13
CA THR A 115 11.79 -22.00 12.50
C THR A 115 10.39 -21.65 11.99
N SER A 116 9.72 -22.58 11.30
CA SER A 116 8.41 -22.34 10.67
C SER A 116 7.32 -21.89 11.65
N PRO A 117 7.15 -22.48 12.86
CA PRO A 117 6.12 -22.03 13.80
C PRO A 117 6.31 -20.56 14.21
N PHE A 118 7.53 -20.15 14.52
CA PHE A 118 7.85 -18.77 14.86
C PHE A 118 7.64 -17.83 13.66
N ALA A 119 8.10 -18.24 12.47
CA ALA A 119 7.91 -17.47 11.25
C ALA A 119 6.43 -17.22 10.93
N LYS A 120 5.55 -18.20 11.15
CA LYS A 120 4.11 -18.01 11.00
C LYS A 120 3.55 -17.00 12.00
N THR A 121 3.98 -17.06 13.27
CA THR A 121 3.57 -16.06 14.27
C THR A 121 4.00 -14.64 13.91
N GLN A 122 5.24 -14.45 13.43
CA GLN A 122 5.70 -13.14 12.98
C GLN A 122 4.96 -12.68 11.73
N PHE A 123 4.73 -13.58 10.79
CA PHE A 123 3.98 -13.28 9.58
C PHE A 123 2.52 -12.89 9.88
N ILE A 124 1.85 -13.56 10.83
CA ILE A 124 0.52 -13.15 11.31
C ILE A 124 0.57 -11.71 11.82
N ARG A 125 1.50 -11.37 12.71
CA ARG A 125 1.66 -10.00 13.23
C ARG A 125 1.91 -8.99 12.12
N TRP A 126 2.68 -9.39 11.12
CA TRP A 126 3.01 -8.55 9.97
C TRP A 126 1.79 -8.28 9.08
N VAL A 127 0.99 -9.31 8.78
CA VAL A 127 -0.27 -9.19 8.02
C VAL A 127 -1.33 -8.40 8.79
N THR A 128 -1.46 -8.64 10.10
CA THR A 128 -2.53 -8.00 10.91
C THR A 128 -2.18 -6.59 11.37
N LYS A 129 -0.91 -6.16 11.27
CA LYS A 129 -0.50 -4.80 11.63
C LYS A 129 -1.35 -3.70 10.98
N PRO A 130 -1.51 -3.65 9.64
CA PRO A 130 -2.40 -2.65 9.02
C PRO A 130 -3.85 -2.83 9.44
N MET A 131 -4.29 -4.06 9.73
CA MET A 131 -5.66 -4.33 10.18
C MET A 131 -5.92 -3.74 11.56
N ASP A 132 -4.98 -3.93 12.49
CA ASP A 132 -5.05 -3.38 13.84
C ASP A 132 -4.97 -1.85 13.84
N GLN A 133 -4.12 -1.28 13.00
CA GLN A 133 -3.89 0.18 12.97
C GLN A 133 -4.99 0.95 12.21
N LEU A 134 -5.71 0.30 11.29
CA LEU A 134 -6.75 0.94 10.47
C LEU A 134 -8.16 0.45 10.79
N GLY A 135 -8.31 -0.47 11.75
CA GLY A 135 -9.60 -1.06 12.11
C GLY A 135 -10.20 -1.89 10.99
N LEU A 136 -9.41 -2.75 10.35
CA LEU A 136 -9.86 -3.61 9.24
C LEU A 136 -10.35 -4.97 9.76
N ASP A 137 -11.46 -5.43 9.21
CA ASP A 137 -12.04 -6.75 9.50
C ASP A 137 -11.19 -7.90 8.93
N GLY A 138 -11.41 -9.11 9.45
CA GLY A 138 -10.87 -10.36 8.90
C GLY A 138 -9.66 -10.94 9.62
N LYS A 139 -9.19 -10.26 10.69
CA LYS A 139 -7.96 -10.62 11.42
C LYS A 139 -7.96 -12.07 11.90
N ASP A 140 -9.03 -12.48 12.56
CA ASP A 140 -9.09 -13.81 13.19
C ASP A 140 -9.10 -14.93 12.15
N ALA A 141 -9.90 -14.77 11.08
CA ALA A 141 -10.00 -15.74 10.00
C ALA A 141 -8.66 -15.90 9.25
N VAL A 142 -8.00 -14.79 8.92
CA VAL A 142 -6.69 -14.80 8.25
C VAL A 142 -5.61 -15.38 9.16
N SER A 143 -5.59 -14.99 10.45
CA SER A 143 -4.61 -15.50 11.42
C SER A 143 -4.74 -17.01 11.61
N ALA A 144 -5.97 -17.52 11.74
CA ALA A 144 -6.25 -18.94 11.84
C ALA A 144 -5.77 -19.69 10.59
N ALA A 145 -6.12 -19.19 9.40
CA ALA A 145 -5.71 -19.80 8.14
C ALA A 145 -4.19 -19.84 7.92
N ILE A 146 -3.47 -18.79 8.32
CA ILE A 146 -2.00 -18.78 8.29
C ILE A 146 -1.46 -19.83 9.28
N GLN A 147 -1.97 -19.84 10.51
CA GLN A 147 -1.49 -20.72 11.58
C GLN A 147 -1.64 -22.20 11.19
N THR A 148 -2.79 -22.58 10.65
CA THR A 148 -3.11 -23.95 10.20
C THR A 148 -2.67 -24.23 8.75
N GLU A 149 -2.15 -23.22 8.05
CA GLU A 149 -1.77 -23.28 6.63
C GLU A 149 -2.90 -23.75 5.71
N SER A 150 -4.14 -23.45 6.10
CA SER A 150 -5.33 -23.89 5.38
C SER A 150 -5.66 -22.89 4.28
N ALA A 151 -5.86 -23.40 3.07
CA ALA A 151 -6.37 -22.59 1.99
C ALA A 151 -7.82 -22.18 2.31
N THR A 152 -8.14 -20.90 2.13
CA THR A 152 -9.48 -20.37 2.41
C THR A 152 -9.75 -19.13 1.59
N THR A 153 -11.02 -18.78 1.44
CA THR A 153 -11.50 -17.54 0.84
C THR A 153 -12.64 -17.00 1.67
N GLY A 154 -12.82 -15.69 1.67
CA GLY A 154 -14.02 -15.10 2.27
C GLY A 154 -14.23 -13.65 1.87
N HIS A 155 -15.33 -13.10 2.36
CA HIS A 155 -15.77 -11.74 2.11
C HIS A 155 -15.67 -10.92 3.39
N LEU A 156 -15.24 -9.68 3.25
CA LEU A 156 -15.10 -8.66 4.29
C LEU A 156 -15.85 -7.41 3.84
N THR A 157 -16.10 -6.50 4.77
CA THR A 157 -16.68 -5.19 4.43
C THR A 157 -15.70 -4.41 3.55
N GLY A 158 -15.95 -4.36 2.24
CA GLY A 158 -15.13 -3.64 1.26
C GLY A 158 -13.89 -4.39 0.74
N ALA A 159 -13.79 -5.70 0.98
CA ALA A 159 -12.73 -6.56 0.44
C ALA A 159 -13.17 -8.01 0.32
N ASP A 160 -12.50 -8.74 -0.58
CA ASP A 160 -12.42 -10.20 -0.50
C ASP A 160 -11.03 -10.59 0.00
N TYR A 161 -10.91 -11.75 0.64
CA TYR A 161 -9.61 -12.31 1.01
C TYR A 161 -9.47 -13.75 0.53
N ARG A 162 -8.22 -14.15 0.30
CA ARG A 162 -7.83 -15.50 -0.05
C ARG A 162 -6.51 -15.84 0.61
N VAL A 163 -6.43 -17.02 1.21
CA VAL A 163 -5.19 -17.63 1.70
C VAL A 163 -4.89 -18.85 0.86
N THR A 164 -3.70 -18.95 0.28
CA THR A 164 -3.23 -20.14 -0.47
C THR A 164 -1.93 -20.67 0.12
N ARG A 165 -1.63 -21.93 -0.24
CA ARG A 165 -0.39 -22.62 0.09
C ARG A 165 0.16 -23.21 -1.19
N ASP A 166 1.23 -22.60 -1.68
CA ASP A 166 1.88 -22.99 -2.92
C ASP A 166 3.17 -23.75 -2.62
N LYS A 167 3.52 -24.72 -3.47
CA LYS A 167 4.83 -25.37 -3.40
C LYS A 167 5.89 -24.46 -4.02
N ILE A 168 7.03 -24.32 -3.36
CA ILE A 168 8.22 -23.65 -3.91
C ILE A 168 9.42 -24.60 -3.81
N ASP A 169 10.52 -24.25 -4.47
CA ASP A 169 11.75 -25.00 -4.32
C ASP A 169 12.24 -24.95 -2.86
N GLY A 170 12.62 -26.11 -2.31
CA GLY A 170 13.04 -26.23 -0.92
C GLY A 170 11.95 -26.00 0.15
N GLY A 171 10.67 -25.80 -0.22
CA GLY A 171 9.65 -25.53 0.79
C GLY A 171 8.25 -25.22 0.27
N ARG A 172 7.59 -24.28 0.96
CA ARG A 172 6.23 -23.84 0.64
C ARG A 172 6.06 -22.35 0.86
N ARG A 173 5.12 -21.75 0.14
CA ARG A 173 4.75 -20.35 0.26
C ARG A 173 3.32 -20.23 0.73
N LEU A 174 3.12 -19.50 1.83
CA LEU A 174 1.78 -19.04 2.22
C LEU A 174 1.53 -17.69 1.56
N VAL A 175 0.36 -17.48 0.97
CA VAL A 175 -0.01 -16.21 0.35
C VAL A 175 -1.34 -15.76 0.90
N VAL A 176 -1.39 -14.54 1.44
CA VAL A 176 -2.61 -13.86 1.85
C VAL A 176 -2.85 -12.72 0.87
N THR A 177 -3.96 -12.77 0.15
CA THR A 177 -4.35 -11.73 -0.79
C THR A 177 -5.65 -11.10 -0.33
N PHE A 178 -5.66 -9.77 -0.19
CA PHE A 178 -6.87 -8.98 -0.10
C PHE A 178 -7.11 -8.32 -1.45
N THR A 179 -8.34 -8.37 -1.94
CA THR A 179 -8.72 -7.79 -3.23
C THR A 179 -9.88 -6.83 -3.07
N ARG A 180 -9.84 -5.71 -3.80
CA ARG A 180 -11.01 -4.86 -3.96
C ARG A 180 -12.14 -5.69 -4.59
N PRO A 181 -13.36 -5.71 -4.04
CA PRO A 181 -14.46 -6.41 -4.66
C PRO A 181 -14.67 -5.83 -6.06
N GLU A 182 -14.86 -6.69 -7.05
CA GLU A 182 -15.43 -6.23 -8.31
C GLU A 182 -16.78 -5.58 -8.00
N ALA A 183 -17.15 -4.52 -8.73
CA ALA A 183 -18.44 -3.88 -8.57
C ALA A 183 -19.54 -4.92 -8.88
N ARG A 184 -19.97 -5.64 -7.85
CA ARG A 184 -21.05 -6.60 -7.95
C ARG A 184 -22.28 -5.76 -8.28
N PRO A 185 -22.96 -5.97 -9.41
CA PRO A 185 -24.23 -5.31 -9.65
C PRO A 185 -25.08 -5.57 -8.42
N GLU A 186 -25.56 -4.51 -7.78
CA GLU A 186 -26.50 -4.62 -6.68
C GLU A 186 -27.58 -5.61 -7.14
N ALA A 187 -27.70 -6.74 -6.42
CA ALA A 187 -28.78 -7.66 -6.67
C ALA A 187 -30.05 -6.81 -6.68
N MET A 188 -30.76 -6.79 -7.82
CA MET A 188 -32.02 -6.06 -7.98
C MET A 188 -32.94 -6.48 -6.84
N SER A 189 -32.95 -5.70 -5.76
CA SER A 189 -33.96 -5.75 -4.72
C SER A 189 -35.18 -5.05 -5.33
N GLY A 190 -35.85 -5.78 -6.21
CA GLY A 190 -36.87 -5.24 -7.10
C GLY A 190 -37.55 -6.34 -7.91
N SER A 191 -37.97 -7.42 -7.26
CA SER A 191 -39.00 -8.29 -7.83
C SER A 191 -40.33 -7.96 -7.16
N THR A 192 -41.06 -7.12 -7.86
CA THR A 192 -42.48 -6.85 -7.77
C THR A 192 -43.27 -8.15 -7.60
N GLU A 193 -44.00 -8.29 -6.49
CA GLU A 193 -45.07 -9.31 -6.38
C GLU A 193 -46.14 -9.06 -7.46
N PRO A 194 -46.55 -10.08 -8.23
CA PRO A 194 -47.74 -9.97 -9.05
C PRO A 194 -48.97 -10.10 -8.15
N ARG A 195 -49.73 -9.00 -8.05
CA ARG A 195 -51.09 -8.97 -7.50
C ARG A 195 -51.95 -9.98 -8.29
N LYS A 196 -52.31 -11.09 -7.67
CA LYS A 196 -53.31 -12.02 -8.24
C LYS A 196 -54.65 -11.30 -8.35
N GLN A 197 -55.24 -11.37 -9.54
CA GLN A 197 -56.65 -11.08 -9.80
C GLN A 197 -57.52 -12.21 -9.23
#